data_AF-A0A841HD49-F1
#
_entry.id   AF-A0A841HD49-F1
#
_cell.length_a   1.000
_cell.length_b   1.000
_cell.length_c   1.000
_cell.angle_alpha   90.00
_cell.angle_beta   90.00
_cell.angle_gamma   90.00
#
_symmetry.space_group_name_H-M   'P 1'
#
loop_
_entity.id
_entity.type
_entity.pdbx_description
1 polymer ?
#
loop_
_entity_poly.entity_id
_entity_poly.type
_entity_poly.pdbx_seq_one_letter_code
_entity_poly.pdbx_strand_id
1 'polypeptide(L)'
;MTLNPREYDPEELRSAARAGGDENIRELKERLKEHEQTTEEAVRSAQLKQLLFMHSSASVESLERPYLETMPGQYAAEITLFEWLDFLLERGGVKRALKAIEYYETVGWVSADAAERLQGHVRGFSGPADDDSHSDLEMSDHVLSLVYIARLSSMQ
;
A
#
# COMPACT_ATOMS: atom_id res chain seq x y z
N MET A 1 -44.58 -38.06 -3.87
CA MET A 1 -44.18 -38.37 -2.48
C MET A 1 -44.25 -37.05 -1.71
N THR A 2 -45.33 -36.81 -0.96
CA THR A 2 -45.47 -35.58 -0.16
C THR A 2 -44.62 -35.73 1.09
N LEU A 3 -43.39 -35.19 1.08
CA LEU A 3 -42.54 -35.18 2.28
C LEU A 3 -43.27 -34.38 3.37
N ASN A 4 -43.52 -35.04 4.48
CA ASN A 4 -44.25 -34.51 5.63
C ASN A 4 -43.26 -33.67 6.48
N PRO A 5 -43.37 -32.34 6.56
CA PRO A 5 -42.37 -31.48 7.21
C PRO A 5 -42.23 -31.64 8.73
N ARG A 6 -43.00 -32.55 9.35
CA ARG A 6 -42.98 -32.83 10.79
C ARG A 6 -42.21 -34.10 11.17
N GLU A 7 -41.71 -34.84 10.18
CA GLU A 7 -40.92 -36.06 10.40
C GLU A 7 -39.41 -35.83 10.35
N TYR A 8 -38.97 -34.58 10.16
CA TYR A 8 -37.56 -34.24 10.26
C TYR A 8 -37.13 -34.15 11.72
N ASP A 9 -36.27 -35.08 12.15
CA ASP A 9 -35.69 -35.08 13.49
C ASP A 9 -34.64 -33.93 13.58
N PRO A 10 -34.79 -32.99 14.54
CA PRO A 10 -33.83 -31.92 14.74
C PRO A 10 -32.40 -32.42 15.06
N GLU A 11 -32.24 -33.62 15.61
CA GLU A 11 -30.92 -34.21 15.86
C GLU A 11 -30.28 -34.74 14.57
N GLU A 12 -31.07 -35.25 13.62
CA GLU A 12 -30.58 -35.69 12.31
C GLU A 12 -30.12 -34.49 11.46
N LEU A 13 -30.85 -33.38 11.55
CA LEU A 13 -30.44 -32.10 10.94
C LEU A 13 -29.17 -31.53 11.58
N ARG A 14 -29.01 -31.62 12.90
CA ARG A 14 -27.77 -31.20 13.59
C ARG A 14 -26.59 -32.10 13.28
N SER A 15 -26.82 -33.41 13.14
CA SER A 15 -25.79 -34.38 12.76
C SER A 15 -25.29 -34.11 11.34
N ALA A 16 -26.20 -33.88 10.38
CA ALA A 16 -25.85 -33.50 9.01
C ALA A 16 -25.07 -32.17 8.93
N ALA A 17 -25.43 -31.18 9.77
CA ALA A 17 -24.71 -29.92 9.87
C ALA A 17 -23.29 -30.08 10.47
N ARG A 18 -23.08 -31.02 11.41
CA ARG A 18 -21.75 -31.30 11.97
C ARG A 18 -20.87 -32.15 11.05
N ALA A 19 -21.46 -33.02 10.21
CA ALA A 19 -20.71 -33.94 9.36
C ALA A 19 -20.20 -33.32 8.04
N GLY A 20 -20.80 -32.24 7.55
CA GLY A 20 -20.40 -31.56 6.29
C GLY A 20 -20.19 -30.04 6.39
N GLY A 21 -20.29 -29.48 7.60
CA GLY A 21 -20.30 -28.03 7.81
C GLY A 21 -18.94 -27.39 8.07
N ASP A 22 -17.98 -28.10 8.66
CA ASP A 22 -16.77 -27.44 9.18
C ASP A 22 -15.79 -27.04 8.05
N GLU A 23 -15.67 -27.88 7.01
CA GLU A 23 -14.86 -27.58 5.82
C GLU A 23 -15.53 -26.49 4.96
N ASN A 24 -16.84 -26.59 4.72
CA ASN A 24 -17.61 -25.58 3.98
C ASN A 24 -17.61 -24.22 4.68
N ILE A 25 -17.75 -24.18 6.02
CA ILE A 25 -17.74 -22.92 6.78
C ILE A 25 -16.34 -22.30 6.78
N ARG A 26 -15.29 -23.12 6.84
CA ARG A 26 -13.91 -22.66 6.74
C ARG A 26 -13.62 -22.06 5.36
N GLU A 27 -14.02 -22.73 4.29
CA GLU A 27 -13.87 -22.24 2.91
C GLU A 27 -14.65 -20.94 2.69
N LEU A 28 -15.89 -20.84 3.17
CA LEU A 28 -16.67 -19.59 3.10
C LEU A 28 -16.00 -18.45 3.87
N LYS A 29 -15.40 -18.73 5.04
CA LYS A 29 -14.68 -17.72 5.82
C LYS A 29 -13.42 -17.23 5.11
N GLU A 30 -12.67 -18.11 4.47
CA GLU A 30 -11.49 -17.70 3.69
C GLU A 30 -11.91 -16.84 2.48
N ARG A 31 -12.93 -17.26 1.73
CA ARG A 31 -13.48 -16.47 0.62
C ARG A 31 -14.01 -15.11 1.05
N LEU A 32 -14.65 -15.03 2.22
CA LEU A 32 -15.13 -13.76 2.76
C LEU A 32 -13.95 -12.85 3.16
N LYS A 33 -12.91 -13.41 3.77
CA LYS A 33 -11.71 -12.68 4.15
C LYS A 33 -10.92 -12.19 2.93
N GLU A 34 -10.78 -13.00 1.89
CA GLU A 34 -10.19 -12.59 0.61
C GLU A 34 -11.00 -11.48 -0.05
N HIS A 35 -12.33 -11.59 -0.04
CA HIS A 35 -13.21 -10.57 -0.60
C HIS A 35 -13.17 -9.27 0.22
N GLU A 36 -13.11 -9.36 1.54
CA GLU A 36 -12.95 -8.24 2.46
C GLU A 36 -11.58 -7.56 2.23
N GLN A 37 -10.49 -8.32 2.13
CA GLN A 37 -9.17 -7.79 1.80
C GLN A 37 -9.16 -7.11 0.42
N THR A 38 -9.77 -7.74 -0.60
CA THR A 38 -9.88 -7.17 -1.95
C THR A 38 -10.72 -5.90 -1.95
N THR A 39 -11.80 -5.86 -1.16
CA THR A 39 -12.69 -4.70 -1.04
C THR A 39 -12.01 -3.57 -0.27
N GLU A 40 -11.33 -3.88 0.83
CA GLU A 40 -10.53 -2.90 1.56
C GLU A 40 -9.38 -2.36 0.69
N GLU A 41 -8.72 -3.20 -0.10
CA GLU A 41 -7.68 -2.76 -1.04
C GLU A 41 -8.26 -1.90 -2.17
N ALA A 42 -9.43 -2.26 -2.68
CA ALA A 42 -10.17 -1.46 -3.66
C ALA A 42 -10.62 -0.11 -3.06
N VAL A 43 -11.09 -0.08 -1.82
CA VAL A 43 -11.47 1.15 -1.12
C VAL A 43 -10.25 2.01 -0.81
N ARG A 44 -9.16 1.42 -0.30
CA ARG A 44 -7.88 2.11 -0.05
C ARG A 44 -7.32 2.69 -1.35
N SER A 45 -7.36 1.93 -2.45
CA SER A 45 -6.94 2.43 -3.76
C SER A 45 -7.87 3.54 -4.27
N ALA A 46 -9.19 3.45 -4.09
CA ALA A 46 -10.12 4.51 -4.49
C ALA A 46 -9.94 5.80 -3.67
N GLN A 47 -9.76 5.68 -2.35
CA GLN A 47 -9.49 6.80 -1.46
C GLN A 47 -8.16 7.47 -1.80
N LEU A 48 -7.13 6.66 -2.05
CA LEU A 48 -5.84 7.13 -2.55
C LEU A 48 -5.99 7.86 -3.89
N LYS A 49 -6.74 7.31 -4.85
CA LYS A 49 -7.02 7.96 -6.12
C LYS A 49 -7.73 9.31 -5.92
N GLN A 50 -8.66 9.40 -4.99
CA GLN A 50 -9.34 10.65 -4.68
C GLN A 50 -8.39 11.68 -4.03
N LEU A 51 -7.52 11.26 -3.12
CA LEU A 51 -6.50 12.13 -2.53
C LEU A 51 -5.51 12.63 -3.60
N LEU A 52 -5.08 11.76 -4.50
CA LEU A 52 -4.24 12.09 -5.65
C LEU A 52 -4.92 13.11 -6.57
N PHE A 53 -6.20 12.90 -6.90
CA PHE A 53 -6.98 13.83 -7.70
C PHE A 53 -7.12 15.23 -7.05
N MET A 54 -7.20 15.28 -5.72
CA MET A 54 -7.30 16.55 -4.98
C MET A 54 -5.97 17.30 -4.88
N HIS A 55 -4.84 16.57 -4.80
CA HIS A 55 -3.52 17.15 -4.52
C HIS A 55 -2.60 17.20 -5.76
N SER A 56 -2.99 16.59 -6.87
CA SER A 56 -2.28 16.62 -8.14
C SER A 56 -3.22 17.04 -9.26
N SER A 57 -2.71 17.82 -10.21
CA SER A 57 -3.42 18.10 -11.47
C SER A 57 -3.39 16.93 -12.46
N ALA A 58 -2.90 15.75 -12.04
CA ALA A 58 -2.78 14.58 -12.89
C ALA A 58 -4.06 13.74 -12.87
N SER A 59 -4.50 13.35 -14.06
CA SER A 59 -5.55 12.36 -14.23
C SER A 59 -5.08 11.01 -13.67
N VAL A 60 -5.76 10.52 -12.64
CA VAL A 60 -5.39 9.29 -11.93
C VAL A 60 -5.50 8.03 -12.82
N GLU A 61 -6.18 8.15 -13.95
CA GLU A 61 -6.32 7.10 -14.96
C GLU A 61 -5.08 6.93 -15.86
N SER A 62 -4.17 7.90 -15.91
CA SER A 62 -2.95 7.84 -16.76
C SER A 62 -1.67 7.46 -16.00
N LEU A 63 -1.76 7.20 -14.69
CA LEU A 63 -0.63 6.77 -13.86
C LEU A 63 -0.49 5.24 -13.96
N GLU A 64 0.32 4.77 -14.90
CA GLU A 64 0.78 3.38 -14.96
C GLU A 64 1.98 3.18 -14.03
N ARG A 65 2.09 1.99 -13.42
CA ARG A 65 3.26 1.64 -12.60
C ARG A 65 4.44 1.30 -13.52
N PRO A 66 5.68 1.75 -13.22
CA PRO A 66 6.08 2.54 -12.05
C PRO A 66 5.69 4.01 -12.16
N TYR A 67 5.19 4.58 -11.06
CA TYR A 67 4.73 5.96 -11.04
C TYR A 67 5.89 6.95 -11.23
N LEU A 68 7.03 6.71 -10.59
CA LEU A 68 8.24 7.50 -10.80
C LEU A 68 9.28 6.69 -11.57
N GLU A 69 9.39 6.94 -12.86
CA GLU A 69 10.30 6.21 -13.74
C GLU A 69 11.73 6.76 -13.71
N THR A 70 11.88 8.08 -13.58
CA THR A 70 13.19 8.77 -13.60
C THR A 70 13.21 9.93 -12.60
N MET A 71 14.39 10.46 -12.30
CA MET A 71 14.48 11.65 -11.44
C MET A 71 13.91 12.87 -12.17
N PRO A 72 13.16 13.74 -11.47
CA PRO A 72 12.66 14.97 -12.07
C PRO A 72 13.82 15.89 -12.48
N GLY A 73 13.75 16.47 -13.67
CA GLY A 73 14.72 17.48 -14.13
C GLY A 73 14.26 18.93 -13.94
N GLN A 74 13.03 19.15 -13.46
CA GLN A 74 12.46 20.47 -13.24
C GLN A 74 12.74 20.93 -11.81
N TYR A 75 13.19 22.17 -11.63
CA TYR A 75 13.52 22.74 -10.31
C TYR A 75 12.37 22.64 -9.29
N ALA A 76 11.12 22.87 -9.74
CA ALA A 76 9.95 22.74 -8.87
C ALA A 76 9.75 21.29 -8.37
N ALA A 77 10.07 20.30 -9.18
CA ALA A 77 9.97 18.90 -8.82
C ALA A 77 11.12 18.45 -7.92
N GLU A 78 12.33 19.01 -8.11
CA GLU A 78 13.45 18.82 -7.18
C GLU A 78 13.12 19.31 -5.77
N ILE A 79 12.47 20.48 -5.63
CA ILE A 79 12.00 20.98 -4.32
C ILE A 79 11.06 19.97 -3.67
N THR A 80 10.04 19.51 -4.40
CA THR A 80 9.07 18.52 -3.89
C THR A 80 9.73 17.18 -3.55
N LEU A 81 10.77 16.78 -4.30
CA LEU A 81 11.54 15.58 -4.02
C LEU A 81 12.29 15.71 -2.69
N PHE A 82 12.97 16.84 -2.45
CA PHE A 82 13.68 17.06 -1.19
C PHE A 82 12.73 17.20 0.00
N GLU A 83 11.58 17.85 -0.15
CA GLU A 83 10.53 17.88 0.87
C GLU A 83 10.07 16.46 1.26
N TRP A 84 9.90 15.58 0.26
CA TRP A 84 9.53 14.19 0.51
C TRP A 84 10.65 13.40 1.22
N LEU A 85 11.90 13.58 0.80
CA LEU A 85 13.04 12.92 1.44
C LEU A 85 13.23 13.40 2.88
N ASP A 86 13.08 14.70 3.13
CA ASP A 86 13.13 15.27 4.48
C ASP A 86 12.05 14.66 5.37
N PHE A 87 10.81 14.55 4.87
CA PHE A 87 9.73 13.85 5.56
C PHE A 87 10.09 12.40 5.92
N LEU A 88 10.68 11.63 4.99
CA LEU A 88 11.10 10.25 5.28
C LEU A 88 12.19 10.18 6.37
N LEU A 89 13.12 11.13 6.34
CA LEU A 89 14.20 11.23 7.32
C LEU A 89 13.68 11.63 8.71
N GLU A 90 12.78 12.60 8.79
CA GLU A 90 12.16 13.02 10.06
C GLU A 90 11.36 11.89 10.72
N ARG A 91 10.69 11.05 9.90
CA ARG A 91 9.86 9.94 10.41
C ARG A 91 10.68 8.72 10.79
N GLY A 92 11.58 8.28 9.90
CA GLY A 92 12.24 6.98 10.00
C GLY A 92 13.76 7.03 10.17
N GLY A 93 14.38 8.19 10.04
CA GLY A 93 15.83 8.32 9.90
C GLY A 93 16.34 7.68 8.61
N VAL A 94 17.67 7.70 8.42
CA VAL A 94 18.30 7.28 7.16
C VAL A 94 18.05 5.80 6.88
N LYS A 95 18.25 4.93 7.89
CA LYS A 95 18.09 3.47 7.73
C LYS A 95 16.70 3.07 7.25
N ARG A 96 15.64 3.65 7.83
CA ARG A 96 14.26 3.26 7.48
C ARG A 96 13.77 3.94 6.22
N ALA A 97 14.22 5.17 5.96
CA ALA A 97 14.00 5.81 4.67
C ALA A 97 14.57 4.96 3.51
N LEU A 98 15.78 4.42 3.66
CA LEU A 98 16.37 3.51 2.66
C LEU A 98 15.54 2.24 2.47
N LYS A 99 15.11 1.58 3.56
CA LYS A 99 14.23 0.41 3.49
C LYS A 99 12.89 0.72 2.84
N ALA A 100 12.33 1.90 3.09
CA ALA A 100 11.08 2.32 2.49
C ALA A 100 11.23 2.53 0.98
N ILE A 101 12.32 3.14 0.53
CA ILE A 101 12.60 3.31 -0.91
C ILE A 101 12.76 1.94 -1.60
N GLU A 102 13.48 0.99 -0.98
CA GLU A 102 13.59 -0.40 -1.47
C GLU A 102 12.22 -1.09 -1.54
N TYR A 103 11.37 -0.87 -0.53
CA TYR A 103 9.99 -1.37 -0.55
C TYR A 103 9.17 -0.75 -1.69
N TYR A 104 9.28 0.56 -1.92
CA TYR A 104 8.58 1.27 -3.00
C TYR A 104 9.01 0.81 -4.39
N GLU A 105 10.28 0.47 -4.57
CA GLU A 105 10.77 -0.20 -5.78
C GLU A 105 10.11 -1.57 -5.94
N THR A 106 10.11 -2.38 -4.88
CA THR A 106 9.57 -3.75 -4.88
C THR A 106 8.08 -3.80 -5.25
N VAL A 107 7.27 -2.85 -4.75
CA VAL A 107 5.84 -2.77 -5.08
C VAL A 107 5.54 -2.01 -6.39
N GLY A 108 6.59 -1.55 -7.08
CA GLY A 108 6.51 -0.89 -8.37
C GLY A 108 5.95 0.54 -8.31
N TRP A 109 6.19 1.27 -7.23
CA TRP A 109 5.88 2.71 -7.17
C TRP A 109 6.99 3.55 -7.79
N VAL A 110 8.23 3.09 -7.65
CA VAL A 110 9.44 3.75 -8.14
C VAL A 110 10.22 2.74 -9.00
N SER A 111 10.82 3.18 -10.11
CA SER A 111 11.73 2.34 -10.90
C SER A 111 13.05 2.09 -10.17
N ALA A 112 13.81 1.09 -10.61
CA ALA A 112 15.15 0.81 -10.08
C ALA A 112 16.12 2.00 -10.25
N ASP A 113 16.08 2.72 -11.38
CA ASP A 113 16.95 3.90 -11.62
C ASP A 113 16.64 5.04 -10.66
N ALA A 114 15.35 5.33 -10.48
CA ALA A 114 14.92 6.36 -9.55
C ALA A 114 15.18 5.95 -8.10
N ALA A 115 14.98 4.68 -7.74
CA ALA A 115 15.27 4.15 -6.40
C ALA A 115 16.75 4.28 -6.05
N GLU A 116 17.66 3.90 -6.95
CA GLU A 116 19.11 4.03 -6.74
C GLU A 116 19.51 5.49 -6.43
N ARG A 117 18.94 6.44 -7.19
CA ARG A 117 19.24 7.87 -7.04
C ARG A 117 18.68 8.44 -5.74
N LEU A 118 17.43 8.09 -5.39
CA LEU A 118 16.81 8.45 -4.11
C LEU A 118 17.63 7.93 -2.93
N GLN A 119 18.06 6.66 -2.98
CA GLN A 119 18.92 6.08 -1.96
C GLN A 119 20.27 6.82 -1.86
N GLY A 120 20.84 7.23 -3.00
CA GLY A 120 22.04 8.06 -3.04
C GLY A 120 21.87 9.38 -2.27
N HIS A 121 20.75 10.07 -2.49
CA HIS A 121 20.42 11.29 -1.75
C HIS A 121 20.28 11.03 -0.25
N VAL A 122 19.51 10.02 0.15
CA VAL A 122 19.29 9.65 1.56
C VAL A 122 20.59 9.26 2.26
N ARG A 123 21.47 8.49 1.62
CA ARG A 123 22.79 8.12 2.16
C ARG A 123 23.68 9.35 2.41
N GLY A 124 23.49 10.44 1.66
CA GLY A 124 24.18 11.71 1.87
C GLY A 124 23.90 12.34 3.24
N PHE A 125 22.77 11.99 3.88
CA PHE A 125 22.40 12.45 5.22
C PHE A 125 22.90 11.53 6.35
N SER A 126 23.54 10.40 6.02
CA SER A 126 24.08 9.46 7.01
C SER A 126 25.25 10.08 7.78
N GLY A 127 25.01 10.41 9.06
CA GLY A 127 26.03 10.90 9.99
C GLY A 127 26.34 9.90 11.12
N PRO A 128 27.39 10.12 11.92
CA PRO A 128 27.72 9.30 13.09
C PRO A 128 26.65 9.35 14.20
N ALA A 129 25.67 10.25 14.08
CA ALA A 129 24.53 10.43 14.98
C ALA A 129 23.21 9.95 14.34
N ASP A 130 23.26 9.05 13.35
CA ASP A 130 22.08 8.39 12.80
C ASP A 130 21.49 7.48 13.88
N ASP A 131 20.67 8.10 14.71
CA ASP A 131 20.17 7.59 15.97
C ASP A 131 19.09 6.52 15.71
N ASP A 132 19.25 5.37 16.37
CA ASP A 132 18.30 4.26 16.33
C ASP A 132 16.95 4.60 17.02
N SER A 133 16.80 5.83 17.52
CA SER A 133 15.61 6.35 18.20
C SER A 133 14.37 6.52 17.31
N HIS A 134 14.53 6.51 15.98
CA HIS A 134 13.38 6.60 15.08
C HIS A 134 12.55 5.32 15.11
N SER A 135 11.25 5.42 14.84
CA SER A 135 10.34 4.27 14.68
C SER A 135 10.18 3.87 13.22
N ASP A 136 9.66 2.67 12.97
CA ASP A 136 9.25 2.26 11.63
C ASP A 136 8.19 3.20 11.06
N LEU A 137 8.22 3.42 9.74
CA LEU A 137 7.22 4.24 9.04
C LEU A 137 5.84 3.61 9.18
N GLU A 138 4.85 4.45 9.49
CA GLU A 138 3.47 4.01 9.62
C GLU A 138 2.81 3.87 8.24
N MET A 139 1.67 3.16 8.18
CA MET A 139 0.88 3.05 6.95
C MET A 139 0.49 4.41 6.37
N SER A 140 0.22 5.39 7.24
CA SER A 140 -0.05 6.79 6.88
C SER A 140 1.12 7.43 6.13
N ASP A 141 2.36 7.15 6.55
CA ASP A 141 3.57 7.69 5.94
C ASP A 141 3.80 7.10 4.54
N HIS A 142 3.46 5.82 4.35
CA HIS A 142 3.50 5.17 3.04
C HIS A 142 2.45 5.75 2.08
N VAL A 143 1.23 6.01 2.54
CA VAL A 143 0.18 6.66 1.73
C VAL A 143 0.60 8.06 1.33
N LEU A 144 1.16 8.83 2.25
CA LEU A 144 1.66 10.18 1.94
C LEU A 144 2.82 10.13 0.95
N SER A 145 3.75 9.19 1.11
CA SER A 145 4.86 8.98 0.18
C SER A 145 4.36 8.69 -1.24
N LEU A 146 3.28 7.92 -1.39
CA LEU A 146 2.68 7.65 -2.69
C LEU A 146 2.09 8.91 -3.34
N VAL A 147 1.50 9.81 -2.55
CA VAL A 147 1.02 11.12 -3.05
C VAL A 147 2.19 11.96 -3.56
N TYR A 148 3.32 12.00 -2.83
CA TYR A 148 4.53 12.67 -3.30
C TYR A 148 5.05 12.06 -4.60
N ILE A 149 5.18 10.73 -4.68
CA ILE A 149 5.67 10.01 -5.87
C ILE A 149 4.79 10.32 -7.10
N ALA A 150 3.47 10.28 -6.95
CA ALA A 150 2.56 10.57 -8.05
C ALA A 150 2.57 12.06 -8.44
N ARG A 151 2.75 12.96 -7.48
CA ARG A 151 2.96 14.38 -7.77
C ARG A 151 4.25 14.60 -8.56
N LEU A 152 5.35 13.95 -8.15
CA LEU A 152 6.62 14.00 -8.88
C LEU A 152 6.49 13.46 -10.31
N SER A 153 5.76 12.36 -10.49
CA SER A 153 5.41 11.81 -11.81
C SER A 153 4.70 12.83 -12.71
N SER A 154 3.77 13.61 -12.13
CA SER A 154 3.06 14.65 -12.87
C SER A 154 3.90 15.88 -13.25
N MET A 155 5.10 16.00 -12.67
CA MET A 155 6.01 17.13 -12.85
C MET A 155 7.26 16.74 -13.65
N GLN A 156 7.28 15.57 -14.30
CA GLN A 156 8.33 15.15 -15.22
C GLN A 156 8.24 15.92 -16.54
#